data_AF-A0A934MY69-F1
#
_entry.id   AF-A0A934MY69-F1
#
_cell.length_a   1.000
_cell.length_b   1.000
_cell.length_c   1.000
_cell.angle_alpha   90.00
_cell.angle_beta   90.00
_cell.angle_gamma   90.00
#
_symmetry.space_group_name_H-M   'P 1'
#
loop_
_entity.id
_entity.type
_entity.pdbx_description
1 polymer ?
#
loop_
_entity_poly.entity_id
_entity_poly.type
_entity_poly.pdbx_seq_one_letter_code
_entity_poly.pdbx_strand_id
1 'polypeptide(L)'
;KGIEINATELNNSTASGQIFSTDNVDLNIKGDVTNTEGALVHANTDVTLDADGNLINEGSTIEAINTTKIDAQNISSSGTILAQGGSLTIDTATLDNQGALAGNGIVLNATELHNSTASGQIFSTDNVDLNIKGDVSNTDGALIHANTDVTLDADGNLTNTNATIEAINSTKIDAQNITSSGTILAQDSSLTIDSAKLDNQGALAGNGIVINASELN
;
A
#
# COMPACT_ATOMS: atom_id res chain seq x y z
N LYS A 1 12.86 21.76 15.35
CA LYS A 1 14.10 21.05 15.01
C LYS A 1 13.70 19.59 14.97
N GLY A 2 13.74 19.00 13.78
CA GLY A 2 13.42 17.59 13.57
C GLY A 2 14.39 16.64 14.28
N ILE A 3 14.04 15.37 14.25
CA ILE A 3 14.89 14.25 14.66
C ILE A 3 15.56 13.71 13.41
N GLU A 4 16.88 13.51 13.47
CA GLU A 4 17.64 12.79 12.45
C GLU A 4 18.37 11.64 13.14
N ILE A 5 18.15 10.41 12.69
CA ILE A 5 18.78 9.20 13.22
C ILE A 5 19.59 8.56 12.11
N ASN A 6 20.90 8.47 12.33
CA ASN A 6 21.82 7.73 11.48
C ASN A 6 22.32 6.51 12.26
N ALA A 7 21.93 5.29 11.86
CA ALA A 7 22.26 4.07 12.60
C ALA A 7 22.47 2.86 11.68
N THR A 8 23.08 1.81 12.22
CA THR A 8 23.22 0.53 11.49
C THR A 8 21.92 -0.24 11.47
N GLU A 9 21.22 -0.28 12.60
CA GLU A 9 19.92 -0.93 12.78
C GLU A 9 19.08 -0.03 13.69
N LEU A 10 17.76 -0.10 13.55
CA LEU A 10 16.82 0.59 14.43
C LEU A 10 15.83 -0.41 15.03
N ASN A 11 15.78 -0.50 16.35
CA ASN A 11 14.77 -1.28 17.06
C ASN A 11 13.97 -0.35 17.97
N ASN A 12 12.73 -0.08 17.56
CA ASN A 12 11.72 0.63 18.33
C ASN A 12 10.64 -0.37 18.72
N SER A 13 10.63 -0.79 19.98
CA SER A 13 9.67 -1.80 20.44
C SER A 13 8.97 -1.35 21.73
N THR A 14 7.85 -2.00 22.02
CA THR A 14 6.91 -1.75 23.13
C THR A 14 6.05 -0.50 22.94
N ALA A 15 4.90 -0.48 23.63
CA ALA A 15 4.01 0.68 23.69
C ALA A 15 4.64 1.97 24.26
N SER A 16 5.79 1.86 24.94
CA SER A 16 6.58 3.01 25.41
C SER A 16 7.69 3.44 24.44
N GLY A 17 7.98 2.64 23.41
CA GLY A 17 8.92 2.98 22.35
C GLY A 17 8.33 4.05 21.46
N GLN A 18 8.86 5.27 21.54
CA GLN A 18 8.39 6.41 20.77
C GLN A 18 9.55 7.20 20.17
N ILE A 19 9.54 7.35 18.85
CA ILE A 19 10.29 8.38 18.12
C ILE A 19 9.27 9.45 17.75
N PHE A 20 9.23 10.54 18.52
CA PHE A 20 8.21 11.56 18.39
C PHE A 20 8.84 12.93 18.14
N SER A 21 8.48 13.56 17.02
CA SER A 21 8.92 14.90 16.65
C SER A 21 7.73 15.80 16.36
N THR A 22 7.82 17.07 16.80
CA THR A 22 6.87 18.12 16.41
C THR A 22 7.25 18.83 15.10
N ASP A 23 8.23 18.26 14.41
CA ASP A 23 8.86 18.68 13.17
C ASP A 23 9.19 17.35 12.43
N ASN A 24 10.16 17.33 11.52
CA ASN A 24 10.48 16.10 10.77
C ASN A 24 11.05 14.96 11.65
N VAL A 25 10.91 13.73 11.16
CA VAL A 25 11.69 12.54 11.57
C VAL A 25 12.36 11.97 10.33
N ASP A 26 13.69 11.99 10.30
CA ASP A 26 14.51 11.41 9.24
C ASP A 26 15.29 10.20 9.80
N LEU A 27 15.04 9.01 9.28
CA LEU A 27 15.65 7.75 9.70
C LEU A 27 16.52 7.22 8.55
N ASN A 28 17.85 7.29 8.70
CA ASN A 28 18.82 6.77 7.73
C ASN A 28 19.50 5.53 8.32
N ILE A 29 19.03 4.34 7.92
CA ILE A 29 19.37 3.06 8.57
C ILE A 29 20.10 2.13 7.59
N LYS A 30 21.28 1.64 7.98
CA LYS A 30 22.11 0.77 7.11
C LYS A 30 21.71 -0.70 7.07
N GLY A 31 20.63 -1.05 7.73
CA GLY A 31 20.16 -2.40 7.92
C GLY A 31 18.68 -2.38 8.27
N ASP A 32 18.28 -3.29 9.15
CA ASP A 32 16.86 -3.49 9.44
C ASP A 32 16.28 -2.41 10.37
N VAL A 33 15.01 -2.10 10.15
CA VAL A 33 14.16 -1.31 11.02
C VAL A 33 13.05 -2.19 11.57
N THR A 34 12.96 -2.27 12.89
CA THR A 34 11.89 -2.96 13.60
C THR A 34 11.08 -1.95 14.41
N ASN A 35 9.79 -1.83 14.11
CA ASN A 35 8.80 -1.04 14.85
C ASN A 35 7.68 -1.98 15.32
N THR A 36 7.73 -2.43 16.57
CA THR A 36 6.90 -3.57 17.04
C THR A 36 6.25 -3.34 18.41
N GLU A 37 5.26 -4.17 18.73
CA GLU A 37 4.64 -4.24 20.08
C GLU A 37 4.01 -2.93 20.57
N GLY A 38 3.38 -2.17 19.66
CA GLY A 38 2.70 -0.92 19.97
C GLY A 38 3.60 0.32 19.92
N ALA A 39 4.81 0.19 19.37
CA ALA A 39 5.74 1.30 19.22
C ALA A 39 5.24 2.34 18.22
N LEU A 40 5.74 3.57 18.36
CA LEU A 40 5.35 4.72 17.55
C LEU A 40 6.57 5.40 16.92
N VAL A 41 6.47 5.68 15.61
CA VAL A 41 7.25 6.70 14.92
C VAL A 41 6.28 7.78 14.45
N HIS A 42 6.48 9.02 14.89
CA HIS A 42 5.57 10.13 14.64
C HIS A 42 6.31 11.43 14.31
N ALA A 43 5.84 12.13 13.27
CA ALA A 43 6.23 13.50 12.94
C ALA A 43 5.01 14.42 12.70
N ASN A 44 5.02 15.64 13.24
CA ASN A 44 3.99 16.65 12.90
C ASN A 44 4.12 17.19 11.47
N THR A 45 5.22 16.91 10.78
CA THR A 45 5.43 17.31 9.38
C THR A 45 5.63 16.04 8.57
N ASP A 46 6.87 15.57 8.45
CA ASP A 46 7.26 14.51 7.54
C ASP A 46 8.02 13.40 8.26
N VAL A 47 7.71 12.15 7.91
CA VAL A 47 8.57 10.98 8.20
C VAL A 47 9.25 10.59 6.90
N THR A 48 10.58 10.58 6.91
CA THR A 48 11.40 9.94 5.87
C THR A 48 12.13 8.76 6.49
N LEU A 49 11.90 7.55 5.98
CA LEU A 49 12.59 6.33 6.39
C LEU A 49 13.34 5.77 5.18
N ASP A 50 14.66 5.78 5.24
CA ASP A 50 15.57 5.18 4.26
C ASP A 50 16.33 4.04 4.95
N ALA A 51 15.99 2.80 4.61
CA ALA A 51 16.59 1.60 5.16
C ALA A 51 17.21 0.74 4.06
N ASP A 52 18.52 0.46 4.18
CA ASP A 52 19.19 -0.48 3.26
C ASP A 52 18.70 -1.94 3.46
N GLY A 53 18.03 -2.23 4.59
CA GLY A 53 17.48 -3.53 4.97
C GLY A 53 15.95 -3.59 4.99
N ASN A 54 15.40 -4.50 5.79
CA ASN A 54 13.96 -4.73 5.91
C ASN A 54 13.30 -3.78 6.90
N LEU A 55 12.03 -3.45 6.66
CA LEU A 55 11.15 -2.80 7.61
C LEU A 55 10.10 -3.79 8.12
N ILE A 56 10.04 -3.95 9.44
CA ILE A 56 8.99 -4.70 10.14
C ILE A 56 8.17 -3.70 10.96
N ASN A 57 6.91 -3.50 10.60
CA ASN A 57 5.96 -2.66 11.32
C ASN A 57 4.76 -3.49 11.81
N GLU A 58 4.93 -4.20 12.93
CA GLU A 58 3.95 -5.17 13.41
C GLU A 58 3.25 -4.68 14.69
N GLY A 59 1.92 -4.61 14.65
CA GLY A 59 1.11 -4.11 15.76
C GLY A 59 1.51 -2.70 16.23
N SER A 60 2.07 -1.89 15.35
CA SER A 60 2.72 -0.60 15.66
C SER A 60 2.39 0.45 14.61
N THR A 61 2.79 1.70 14.85
CA THR A 61 2.44 2.82 13.96
C THR A 61 3.66 3.60 13.49
N ILE A 62 3.72 3.88 12.19
CA ILE A 62 4.60 4.87 11.57
C ILE A 62 3.70 5.91 10.92
N GLU A 63 3.79 7.16 11.36
CA GLU A 63 2.90 8.21 10.87
C GLU A 63 3.53 9.60 10.78
N ALA A 64 2.99 10.38 9.85
CA ALA A 64 3.23 11.81 9.75
C ALA A 64 1.94 12.56 9.46
N ILE A 65 1.90 13.86 9.77
CA ILE A 65 0.73 14.69 9.40
C ILE A 65 0.71 14.97 7.90
N ASN A 66 1.85 15.35 7.32
CA ASN A 66 1.92 15.75 5.91
C ASN A 66 2.35 14.59 5.02
N THR A 67 3.59 14.12 5.14
CA THR A 67 4.10 13.08 4.25
C THR A 67 4.81 11.97 4.99
N THR A 68 4.55 10.73 4.57
CA THR A 68 5.29 9.56 5.03
C THR A 68 5.93 8.95 3.80
N LYS A 69 7.27 8.98 3.74
CA LYS A 69 8.06 8.35 2.68
C LYS A 69 8.90 7.23 3.26
N ILE A 70 8.81 6.05 2.65
CA ILE A 70 9.55 4.86 3.07
C ILE A 70 10.27 4.26 1.86
N ASP A 71 11.57 4.08 1.98
CA ASP A 71 12.41 3.28 1.10
C ASP A 71 13.04 2.17 1.96
N ALA A 72 12.74 0.92 1.63
CA ALA A 72 13.26 -0.25 2.34
C ALA A 72 13.39 -1.43 1.38
N GLN A 73 14.25 -2.40 1.68
CA GLN A 73 14.40 -3.58 0.82
C GLN A 73 13.12 -4.41 0.75
N ASN A 74 12.54 -4.74 1.90
CA ASN A 74 11.24 -5.42 2.01
C ASN A 74 10.47 -4.82 3.18
N ILE A 75 9.15 -4.82 3.10
CA ILE A 75 8.27 -4.29 4.13
C ILE A 75 7.26 -5.37 4.54
N SER A 76 7.21 -5.67 5.84
CA SER A 76 6.14 -6.44 6.48
C SER A 76 5.38 -5.51 7.42
N SER A 77 4.08 -5.33 7.20
CA SER A 77 3.25 -4.47 8.04
C SER A 77 1.93 -5.14 8.40
N SER A 78 1.80 -5.54 9.67
CA SER A 78 0.52 -5.86 10.31
C SER A 78 0.00 -4.71 11.20
N GLY A 79 0.79 -3.64 11.32
CA GLY A 79 0.44 -2.39 11.99
C GLY A 79 -0.17 -1.36 11.04
N THR A 80 0.09 -0.08 11.31
CA THR A 80 -0.37 1.04 10.48
C THR A 80 0.82 1.86 9.98
N ILE A 81 0.83 2.17 8.70
CA ILE A 81 1.70 3.17 8.08
C ILE A 81 0.79 4.21 7.45
N LEU A 82 0.85 5.46 7.90
CA LEU A 82 -0.04 6.48 7.36
C LEU A 82 0.57 7.87 7.19
N ALA A 83 0.01 8.64 6.27
CA ALA A 83 0.13 10.09 6.22
C ALA A 83 -1.27 10.67 6.50
N GLN A 84 -1.46 11.30 7.66
CA GLN A 84 -2.80 11.65 8.19
C GLN A 84 -3.57 12.61 7.27
N GLY A 85 -2.88 13.56 6.66
CA GLY A 85 -3.47 14.59 5.81
C GLY A 85 -2.79 14.78 4.46
N GLY A 86 -1.80 13.94 4.11
CA GLY A 86 -1.09 14.06 2.83
C GLY A 86 -0.63 12.70 2.31
N SER A 87 0.44 12.70 1.52
CA SER A 87 0.79 11.55 0.69
C SER A 87 1.63 10.51 1.43
N LEU A 88 1.30 9.24 1.20
CA LEU A 88 2.15 8.10 1.54
C LEU A 88 2.88 7.62 0.27
N THR A 89 4.20 7.55 0.32
CA THR A 89 5.03 6.99 -0.75
C THR A 89 5.88 5.85 -0.22
N ILE A 90 5.81 4.70 -0.87
CA ILE A 90 6.57 3.51 -0.52
C ILE A 90 7.33 3.00 -1.74
N ASP A 91 8.64 2.82 -1.58
CA ASP A 91 9.54 2.18 -2.52
C ASP A 91 10.10 0.91 -1.84
N THR A 92 9.90 -0.27 -2.44
CA THR A 92 10.37 -1.56 -1.87
C THR A 92 10.54 -2.65 -2.93
N ALA A 93 11.24 -3.74 -2.62
CA ALA A 93 11.17 -4.93 -3.46
C ALA A 93 9.84 -5.67 -3.22
N THR A 94 9.57 -6.06 -1.97
CA THR A 94 8.34 -6.76 -1.60
C THR A 94 7.60 -6.00 -0.50
N LEU A 95 6.28 -5.90 -0.62
CA LEU A 95 5.39 -5.39 0.42
C LEU A 95 4.38 -6.47 0.83
N ASP A 96 4.45 -6.91 2.09
CA ASP A 96 3.42 -7.71 2.76
C ASP A 96 2.62 -6.80 3.71
N ASN A 97 1.38 -6.53 3.35
CA ASN A 97 0.44 -5.74 4.12
C ASN A 97 -0.71 -6.61 4.65
N GLN A 98 -0.73 -6.76 5.97
CA GLN A 98 -1.80 -7.38 6.75
C GLN A 98 -2.45 -6.40 7.73
N GLY A 99 -2.02 -5.13 7.67
CA GLY A 99 -2.58 -4.01 8.43
C GLY A 99 -3.00 -2.89 7.48
N ALA A 100 -2.80 -1.63 7.90
CA ALA A 100 -3.31 -0.49 7.16
C ALA A 100 -2.20 0.40 6.59
N LEU A 101 -2.29 0.69 5.29
CA LEU A 101 -1.57 1.75 4.59
C LEU A 101 -2.58 2.84 4.25
N ALA A 102 -2.40 4.06 4.77
CA ALA A 102 -3.39 5.13 4.61
C ALA A 102 -2.79 6.49 4.23
N GLY A 103 -3.51 7.26 3.41
CA GLY A 103 -3.07 8.59 2.98
C GLY A 103 -4.15 9.45 2.31
N ASN A 104 -3.78 10.68 1.97
CA ASN A 104 -4.45 11.54 0.99
C ASN A 104 -3.63 11.53 -0.31
N GLY A 105 -3.56 10.35 -0.93
CA GLY A 105 -2.65 10.02 -2.01
C GLY A 105 -1.71 8.91 -1.56
N ILE A 106 -1.71 7.79 -2.28
CA ILE A 106 -0.78 6.69 -2.06
C ILE A 106 -0.06 6.40 -3.38
N VAL A 107 1.26 6.36 -3.33
CA VAL A 107 2.10 5.85 -4.41
C VAL A 107 2.91 4.68 -3.87
N LEU A 108 2.75 3.51 -4.46
CA LEU A 108 3.53 2.33 -4.16
C LEU A 108 4.32 1.91 -5.40
N ASN A 109 5.64 1.90 -5.30
CA ASN A 109 6.51 1.27 -6.28
C ASN A 109 7.09 0.00 -5.65
N ALA A 110 6.74 -1.16 -6.21
CA ALA A 110 7.25 -2.43 -5.70
C ALA A 110 7.59 -3.42 -6.81
N THR A 111 8.34 -4.46 -6.47
CA THR A 111 8.44 -5.65 -7.33
C THR A 111 7.24 -6.57 -7.12
N GLU A 112 6.86 -6.84 -5.87
CA GLU A 112 5.72 -7.68 -5.52
C GLU A 112 4.87 -7.02 -4.43
N LEU A 113 3.55 -7.16 -4.53
CA LEU A 113 2.59 -6.69 -3.52
C LEU A 113 1.71 -7.84 -3.03
N HIS A 114 1.72 -8.06 -1.72
CA HIS A 114 0.81 -8.94 -1.01
C HIS A 114 -0.05 -8.12 -0.04
N ASN A 115 -1.32 -7.93 -0.37
CA ASN A 115 -2.31 -7.35 0.53
C ASN A 115 -3.28 -8.46 0.95
N SER A 116 -3.28 -8.81 2.22
CA SER A 116 -4.04 -9.98 2.70
C SER A 116 -4.69 -9.74 4.05
N THR A 117 -5.66 -10.58 4.38
CA THR A 117 -6.53 -10.52 5.57
C THR A 117 -7.54 -9.37 5.53
N ALA A 118 -8.59 -9.47 6.35
CA ALA A 118 -9.60 -8.42 6.51
C ALA A 118 -9.04 -7.10 7.09
N SER A 119 -7.86 -7.15 7.72
CA SER A 119 -7.16 -5.96 8.21
C SER A 119 -6.23 -5.35 7.16
N GLY A 120 -5.89 -6.09 6.09
CA GLY A 120 -5.06 -5.64 4.98
C GLY A 120 -5.78 -4.59 4.15
N GLN A 121 -5.46 -3.32 4.40
CA GLN A 121 -6.07 -2.17 3.75
C GLN A 121 -5.00 -1.28 3.12
N ILE A 122 -5.20 -0.93 1.85
CA ILE A 122 -4.57 0.20 1.18
C ILE A 122 -5.68 1.22 0.94
N PHE A 123 -5.71 2.29 1.71
CA PHE A 123 -6.85 3.22 1.75
C PHE A 123 -6.41 4.65 1.52
N SER A 124 -6.83 5.24 0.42
CA SER A 124 -6.55 6.64 0.10
C SER A 124 -7.82 7.49 0.06
N THR A 125 -7.75 8.66 0.68
CA THR A 125 -8.78 9.70 0.54
C THR A 125 -8.60 10.56 -0.71
N ASP A 126 -7.56 10.29 -1.50
CA ASP A 126 -7.36 10.81 -2.85
C ASP A 126 -7.06 9.62 -3.78
N ASN A 127 -5.95 9.61 -4.52
CA ASN A 127 -5.61 8.54 -5.47
C ASN A 127 -4.85 7.39 -4.81
N VAL A 128 -4.94 6.20 -5.39
CA VAL A 128 -4.01 5.07 -5.15
C VAL A 128 -3.35 4.71 -6.46
N ASP A 129 -2.03 4.89 -6.54
CA ASP A 129 -1.21 4.49 -7.67
C ASP A 129 -0.28 3.33 -7.26
N LEU A 130 -0.50 2.15 -7.84
CA LEU A 130 0.30 0.95 -7.59
C LEU A 130 1.11 0.62 -8.85
N ASN A 131 2.43 0.77 -8.79
CA ASN A 131 3.36 0.47 -9.87
C ASN A 131 4.18 -0.77 -9.50
N ILE A 132 3.78 -1.94 -10.01
CA ILE A 132 4.28 -3.24 -9.55
C ILE A 132 5.00 -3.97 -10.69
N LYS A 133 6.26 -4.37 -10.48
CA LYS A 133 7.08 -5.05 -11.50
C LYS A 133 6.81 -6.53 -11.68
N GLY A 134 5.99 -7.11 -10.81
CA GLY A 134 5.64 -8.51 -10.80
C GLY A 134 4.20 -8.70 -10.39
N ASP A 135 3.97 -9.67 -9.50
CA ASP A 135 2.63 -10.09 -9.13
C ASP A 135 2.03 -9.21 -8.03
N VAL A 136 0.70 -9.07 -8.09
CA VAL A 136 -0.14 -8.46 -7.07
C VAL A 136 -1.13 -9.49 -6.55
N SER A 137 -1.16 -9.71 -5.24
CA SER A 137 -2.20 -10.50 -4.58
C SER A 137 -2.99 -9.63 -3.61
N ASN A 138 -4.30 -9.51 -3.84
CA ASN A 138 -5.27 -8.92 -2.93
C ASN A 138 -6.23 -10.03 -2.49
N THR A 139 -6.10 -10.53 -1.27
CA THR A 139 -6.79 -11.77 -0.84
C THR A 139 -7.40 -11.69 0.56
N ASP A 140 -8.23 -12.67 0.90
CA ASP A 140 -8.65 -12.97 2.29
C ASP A 140 -9.35 -11.82 3.04
N GLY A 141 -10.17 -11.06 2.32
CA GLY A 141 -10.94 -9.92 2.85
C GLY A 141 -10.23 -8.58 2.71
N ALA A 142 -9.05 -8.55 2.08
CA ALA A 142 -8.28 -7.33 1.91
C ALA A 142 -8.96 -6.29 1.00
N LEU A 143 -8.58 -5.03 1.19
CA LEU A 143 -9.15 -3.87 0.52
C LEU A 143 -8.05 -3.01 -0.12
N ILE A 144 -8.27 -2.62 -1.37
CA ILE A 144 -7.60 -1.49 -2.03
C ILE A 144 -8.69 -0.47 -2.37
N HIS A 145 -8.60 0.73 -1.80
CA HIS A 145 -9.64 1.77 -1.91
C HIS A 145 -9.05 3.15 -2.20
N ALA A 146 -9.67 3.88 -3.13
CA ALA A 146 -9.44 5.29 -3.35
C ALA A 146 -10.75 6.10 -3.37
N ASN A 147 -10.77 7.29 -2.76
CA ASN A 147 -11.89 8.22 -2.93
C ASN A 147 -11.91 8.92 -4.29
N THR A 148 -10.81 8.85 -5.03
CA THR A 148 -10.76 9.34 -6.42
C THR A 148 -10.51 8.14 -7.32
N ASP A 149 -9.29 7.94 -7.79
CA ASP A 149 -8.96 6.87 -8.72
C ASP A 149 -8.04 5.81 -8.09
N VAL A 150 -8.29 4.55 -8.44
CA VAL A 150 -7.30 3.47 -8.31
C VAL A 150 -6.67 3.24 -9.67
N THR A 151 -5.35 3.38 -9.74
CA THR A 151 -4.53 2.94 -10.88
C THR A 151 -3.62 1.82 -10.42
N LEU A 152 -3.81 0.62 -10.97
CA LEU A 152 -2.96 -0.53 -10.72
C LEU A 152 -2.28 -0.93 -12.03
N ASP A 153 -0.96 -0.74 -12.10
CA ASP A 153 -0.10 -1.15 -13.19
C ASP A 153 0.82 -2.27 -12.69
N ALA A 154 0.55 -3.50 -13.14
CA ALA A 154 1.33 -4.68 -12.79
C ALA A 154 1.94 -5.32 -14.05
N ASP A 155 3.27 -5.43 -14.10
CA ASP A 155 3.95 -6.15 -15.18
C ASP A 155 3.65 -7.67 -15.13
N GLY A 156 3.21 -8.19 -13.97
CA GLY A 156 2.84 -9.59 -13.70
C GLY A 156 1.34 -9.85 -13.59
N ASN A 157 0.97 -10.82 -12.76
CA ASN A 157 -0.42 -11.26 -12.57
C ASN A 157 -1.10 -10.50 -11.42
N LEU A 158 -2.40 -10.26 -11.56
CA LEU A 158 -3.27 -9.81 -10.48
C LEU A 158 -4.16 -10.96 -10.00
N THR A 159 -4.10 -11.26 -8.71
CA THR A 159 -5.06 -12.12 -8.02
C THR A 159 -5.91 -11.28 -7.07
N ASN A 160 -7.23 -11.21 -7.33
CA ASN A 160 -8.21 -10.57 -6.45
C ASN A 160 -9.24 -11.60 -5.97
N THR A 161 -8.96 -12.27 -4.86
CA THR A 161 -9.76 -13.43 -4.40
C THR A 161 -10.33 -13.21 -3.02
N ASN A 162 -11.66 -13.28 -2.91
CA ASN A 162 -12.38 -12.94 -1.67
C ASN A 162 -11.94 -11.57 -1.11
N ALA A 163 -11.72 -10.58 -1.98
CA ALA A 163 -11.17 -9.28 -1.64
C ALA A 163 -11.79 -8.19 -2.54
N THR A 164 -11.51 -6.92 -2.23
CA THR A 164 -12.08 -5.78 -2.96
C THR A 164 -11.00 -4.84 -3.47
N ILE A 165 -11.13 -4.45 -4.74
CA ILE A 165 -10.43 -3.31 -5.34
C ILE A 165 -11.50 -2.33 -5.77
N GLU A 166 -11.50 -1.12 -5.20
CA GLU A 166 -12.52 -0.13 -5.48
C GLU A 166 -12.01 1.31 -5.54
N ALA A 167 -12.69 2.12 -6.33
CA ALA A 167 -12.52 3.55 -6.34
C ALA A 167 -13.91 4.21 -6.38
N ILE A 168 -14.05 5.38 -5.75
CA ILE A 168 -15.28 6.16 -5.89
C ILE A 168 -15.38 6.67 -7.33
N ASN A 169 -14.35 7.29 -7.89
CA ASN A 169 -14.40 7.80 -9.25
C ASN A 169 -14.12 6.67 -10.26
N SER A 170 -12.86 6.34 -10.55
CA SER A 170 -12.50 5.37 -11.60
C SER A 170 -11.51 4.32 -11.10
N THR A 171 -11.65 3.10 -11.60
CA THR A 171 -10.71 2.01 -11.34
C THR A 171 -10.09 1.60 -12.66
N LYS A 172 -8.77 1.71 -12.79
CA LYS A 172 -8.00 1.25 -13.93
C LYS A 172 -7.00 0.18 -13.50
N ILE A 173 -7.03 -0.96 -14.18
CA ILE A 173 -6.12 -2.09 -13.94
C ILE A 173 -5.46 -2.46 -15.26
N ASP A 174 -4.13 -2.48 -15.27
CA ASP A 174 -3.30 -3.08 -16.31
C ASP A 174 -2.49 -4.22 -15.65
N ALA A 175 -2.67 -5.44 -16.13
CA ALA A 175 -1.95 -6.62 -15.64
C ALA A 175 -1.84 -7.70 -16.71
N GLN A 176 -0.81 -8.54 -16.66
CA GLN A 176 -0.65 -9.62 -17.64
C GLN A 176 -1.85 -10.58 -17.63
N ASN A 177 -2.15 -11.18 -16.48
CA ASN A 177 -3.33 -12.01 -16.28
C ASN A 177 -4.05 -11.62 -15.00
N ILE A 178 -5.39 -11.63 -15.04
CA ILE A 178 -6.22 -11.27 -13.90
C ILE A 178 -7.09 -12.47 -13.53
N THR A 179 -6.98 -12.92 -12.28
CA THR A 179 -7.89 -13.89 -11.67
C THR A 179 -8.67 -13.18 -10.57
N SER A 180 -9.98 -13.01 -10.75
CA SER A 180 -10.84 -12.32 -9.79
C SER A 180 -12.01 -13.20 -9.38
N SER A 181 -12.06 -13.56 -8.09
CA SER A 181 -13.27 -14.11 -7.45
C SER A 181 -13.85 -13.16 -6.40
N GLY A 182 -13.18 -12.03 -6.17
CA GLY A 182 -13.64 -10.92 -5.33
C GLY A 182 -14.43 -9.86 -6.11
N THR A 183 -14.37 -8.62 -5.64
CA THR A 183 -15.01 -7.49 -6.30
C THR A 183 -13.97 -6.54 -6.86
N ILE A 184 -14.18 -6.07 -8.09
CA ILE A 184 -13.46 -4.94 -8.68
C ILE A 184 -14.52 -3.93 -9.15
N LEU A 185 -14.49 -2.71 -8.62
CA LEU A 185 -15.50 -1.72 -8.99
C LEU A 185 -15.01 -0.28 -9.09
N ALA A 186 -15.73 0.53 -9.86
CA ALA A 186 -15.75 1.98 -9.80
C ALA A 186 -17.17 2.44 -9.44
N GLN A 187 -17.34 3.27 -8.41
CA GLN A 187 -18.68 3.59 -7.90
C GLN A 187 -19.43 4.62 -8.78
N ASP A 188 -18.73 5.66 -9.24
CA ASP A 188 -19.33 6.82 -9.93
C ASP A 188 -18.97 6.91 -11.41
N SER A 189 -17.79 6.44 -11.85
CA SER A 189 -17.33 6.57 -13.23
C SER A 189 -17.06 5.20 -13.88
N SER A 190 -15.86 4.96 -14.39
CA SER A 190 -15.55 3.80 -15.22
C SER A 190 -14.61 2.80 -14.55
N LEU A 191 -14.91 1.52 -14.75
CA LEU A 191 -13.95 0.43 -14.58
C LEU A 191 -13.29 0.15 -15.94
N THR A 192 -11.97 0.26 -16.01
CA THR A 192 -11.16 -0.14 -17.17
C THR A 192 -10.19 -1.25 -16.79
N ILE A 193 -10.21 -2.34 -17.54
CA ILE A 193 -9.31 -3.48 -17.36
C ILE A 193 -8.60 -3.76 -18.68
N ASP A 194 -7.28 -3.73 -18.64
CA ASP A 194 -6.38 -4.12 -19.71
C ASP A 194 -5.62 -5.39 -19.27
N SER A 195 -5.73 -6.48 -20.03
CA SER A 195 -4.99 -7.72 -19.73
C SER A 195 -4.82 -8.64 -20.94
N ALA A 196 -3.93 -9.63 -20.83
CA ALA A 196 -3.92 -10.73 -21.80
C ALA A 196 -5.11 -11.68 -21.53
N LYS A 197 -5.30 -12.06 -20.26
CA LYS A 197 -6.38 -12.94 -19.82
C LYS A 197 -7.10 -12.35 -18.60
N LEU A 198 -8.42 -12.39 -18.62
CA LEU A 198 -9.29 -12.13 -17.46
C LEU A 198 -10.12 -13.38 -17.17
N ASP A 199 -9.95 -13.97 -16.00
CA ASP A 199 -10.84 -14.99 -15.42
C ASP A 199 -11.59 -14.36 -14.24
N ASN A 200 -12.87 -14.06 -14.44
CA ASN A 200 -13.68 -13.41 -13.43
C ASN A 200 -14.86 -14.28 -12.98
N GLN A 201 -14.74 -14.81 -11.76
CA GLN A 201 -15.79 -15.52 -11.02
C GLN A 201 -16.44 -14.66 -9.94
N GLY A 202 -16.06 -13.38 -9.85
CA GLY A 202 -16.57 -12.40 -8.90
C GLY A 202 -17.40 -11.30 -9.56
N ALA A 203 -17.40 -10.11 -8.96
CA ALA A 203 -18.16 -8.96 -9.43
C ALA A 203 -17.25 -7.90 -10.08
N LEU A 204 -17.63 -7.47 -11.29
CA LEU A 204 -17.10 -6.29 -11.97
C LEU A 204 -18.22 -5.25 -12.06
N ALA A 205 -18.00 -4.04 -11.53
CA ALA A 205 -19.02 -2.99 -11.51
C ALA A 205 -18.46 -1.61 -11.89
N GLY A 206 -19.28 -0.81 -12.56
CA GLY A 206 -18.96 0.55 -12.98
C GLY A 206 -20.12 1.18 -13.75
N ASN A 207 -20.24 2.50 -13.74
CA ASN A 207 -21.19 3.22 -14.60
C ASN A 207 -20.78 3.15 -16.08
N GLY A 208 -19.51 2.87 -16.35
CA GLY A 208 -19.00 2.33 -17.61
C GLY A 208 -18.00 1.20 -17.33
N ILE A 209 -18.01 0.17 -18.16
CA ILE A 209 -17.04 -0.93 -18.08
C ILE A 209 -16.36 -1.10 -19.44
N VAL A 210 -15.04 -1.01 -19.47
CA VAL A 210 -14.21 -1.29 -20.63
C VAL A 210 -13.24 -2.41 -20.27
N ILE A 211 -13.29 -3.52 -21.01
CA ILE A 211 -12.39 -4.66 -20.83
C ILE A 211 -11.69 -4.92 -22.16
N ASN A 212 -10.37 -4.75 -22.16
CA ASN A 212 -9.51 -5.09 -23.27
C ASN A 212 -8.71 -6.35 -22.88
N ALA A 213 -9.25 -7.52 -23.22
CA ALA A 213 -8.61 -8.80 -22.96
C ALA A 213 -8.53 -9.66 -24.23
N SER A 214 -7.45 -10.43 -24.37
CA SER A 214 -7.34 -11.42 -25.45
C SER A 214 -8.17 -12.68 -25.15
N GLU A 215 -8.31 -13.03 -23.88
CA GLU A 215 -9.13 -14.12 -23.38
C GLU A 215 -9.97 -13.64 -22.18
N LEU A 216 -11.27 -13.93 -22.19
CA LEU A 216 -12.22 -13.60 -21.11
C LEU A 216 -13.00 -14.85 -20.71
N ASN A 217 -12.89 -15.27 -19.46
CA ASN A 217 -13.62 -16.39 -18.86
C ASN A 217 -14.45 -15.95 -17.65
#